data_AF-A0A8C6CJ55-F1
#
_entry.id   AF-A0A8C6CJ55-F1
#
_cell.length_a   1.000
_cell.length_b   1.000
_cell.length_c   1.000
_cell.angle_alpha   90.00
_cell.angle_beta   90.00
_cell.angle_gamma   90.00
#
_symmetry.space_group_name_H-M   'P 1'
#
loop_
_entity.id
_entity.type
_entity.pdbx_description
1 polymer ?
#
loop_
_entity_poly.entity_id
_entity_poly.type
_entity_poly.pdbx_seq_one_letter_code
_entity_poly.pdbx_strand_id
1 'polypeptide(L)'
;MGASARLLRAAIMGAPGSGKGTVSSRITKHFELKHLSSGDLLRDNMLRGTGFPRTLPQVEALDRAYQIDTVINLNVPFEVIKQRLTARWIHPGSGRVYNIEFNPPKTMGIDDLTGEPLVQREDDRPETVVKRLKAYEAQTEPVLEYYRKKGVLETFSGTETNKIWPHVYAFLQTKLPQRNQETSVTP
;
A
#
# COMPACT_ATOMS: atom_id res chain seq x y z
N MET A 1 -15.48 34.04 -8.17
CA MET A 1 -15.71 32.72 -8.81
C MET A 1 -14.62 31.79 -8.32
N GLY A 2 -14.89 31.01 -7.27
CA GLY A 2 -13.90 30.09 -6.70
C GLY A 2 -13.74 28.89 -7.63
N ALA A 3 -12.52 28.64 -8.10
CA ALA A 3 -12.22 27.40 -8.81
C ALA A 3 -12.58 26.23 -7.89
N SER A 4 -13.54 25.40 -8.31
CA SER A 4 -13.80 24.14 -7.64
C SER A 4 -12.50 23.34 -7.63
N ALA A 5 -11.93 23.12 -6.45
CA ALA A 5 -10.68 22.39 -6.33
C ALA A 5 -10.88 20.98 -6.92
N ARG A 6 -10.19 20.69 -8.03
CA ARG A 6 -10.24 19.38 -8.68
C ARG A 6 -9.71 18.34 -7.68
N LEU A 7 -10.60 17.47 -7.22
CA LEU A 7 -10.23 16.36 -6.34
C LEU A 7 -9.32 15.39 -7.09
N LEU A 8 -8.13 15.12 -6.56
CA LEU A 8 -7.23 14.12 -7.12
C LEU A 8 -7.77 12.71 -6.89
N ARG A 9 -7.89 11.93 -7.96
CA ARG A 9 -8.22 10.50 -7.92
C ARG A 9 -6.96 9.69 -8.16
N ALA A 10 -6.39 9.17 -7.08
CA ALA A 10 -5.16 8.38 -7.11
C ALA A 10 -5.42 6.91 -6.75
N ALA A 11 -4.72 6.00 -7.40
CA ALA A 11 -4.60 4.61 -6.97
C ALA A 11 -3.17 4.30 -6.53
N ILE A 12 -2.99 3.39 -5.57
CA ILE A 12 -1.69 2.87 -5.17
C ILE A 12 -1.62 1.36 -5.40
N MET A 13 -0.65 0.93 -6.17
CA MET A 13 -0.39 -0.44 -6.56
C MET A 13 0.98 -0.90 -6.03
N GLY A 14 1.12 -2.20 -5.88
CA GLY A 14 2.34 -2.83 -5.39
C GLY A 14 2.07 -4.22 -4.84
N ALA A 15 3.05 -5.11 -5.02
CA ALA A 15 2.96 -6.49 -4.56
C ALA A 15 2.75 -6.58 -3.04
N PRO A 16 2.15 -7.67 -2.52
CA PRO A 16 2.11 -7.93 -1.09
C PRO A 16 3.52 -7.82 -0.49
N GLY A 17 3.71 -7.07 0.60
CA GLY A 17 5.05 -6.85 1.19
C GLY A 17 5.88 -5.70 0.57
N SER A 18 5.39 -5.01 -0.48
CA SER A 18 6.10 -3.86 -1.07
C SER A 18 6.19 -2.63 -0.16
N GLY A 19 5.36 -2.57 0.90
CA GLY A 19 5.26 -1.41 1.80
C GLY A 19 4.10 -0.46 1.46
N LYS A 20 3.21 -0.84 0.52
CA LYS A 20 2.02 -0.04 0.14
C LYS A 20 1.20 0.45 1.34
N GLY A 21 1.00 -0.37 2.38
CA GLY A 21 0.21 0.01 3.55
C GLY A 21 0.87 1.11 4.36
N THR A 22 2.18 1.02 4.54
CA THR A 22 3.00 2.04 5.21
C THR A 22 3.01 3.34 4.41
N VAL A 23 3.20 3.26 3.09
CA VAL A 23 3.15 4.44 2.20
C VAL A 23 1.77 5.08 2.23
N SER A 24 0.68 4.31 2.08
CA SER A 24 -0.70 4.80 2.22
C SER A 24 -0.93 5.49 3.57
N SER A 25 -0.46 4.91 4.68
CA SER A 25 -0.59 5.51 6.01
C SER A 25 0.12 6.87 6.08
N ARG A 26 1.33 6.99 5.51
CA ARG A 26 2.05 8.27 5.45
C ARG A 26 1.33 9.29 4.56
N ILE A 27 0.83 8.87 3.40
CA ILE A 27 0.04 9.72 2.49
C ILE A 27 -1.15 10.35 3.25
N THR A 28 -1.94 9.54 3.95
CA THR A 28 -3.13 10.01 4.71
C THR A 28 -2.76 10.90 5.90
N LYS A 29 -1.56 10.75 6.47
CA LYS A 29 -1.06 11.61 7.54
C LYS A 29 -0.65 13.00 7.03
N HIS A 30 -0.04 13.07 5.85
CA HIS A 30 0.60 14.29 5.35
C HIS A 30 -0.25 15.13 4.38
N PHE A 31 -1.24 14.53 3.71
CA PHE A 31 -2.03 15.21 2.68
C PHE A 31 -3.53 15.20 3.02
N GLU A 32 -4.24 16.23 2.58
CA GLU A 32 -5.70 16.31 2.73
C GLU A 32 -6.39 15.45 1.67
N LEU A 33 -6.77 14.23 2.04
CA LEU A 33 -7.47 13.30 1.17
C LEU A 33 -8.37 12.36 1.95
N LYS A 34 -9.37 11.81 1.27
CA LYS A 34 -10.14 10.66 1.75
C LYS A 34 -9.44 9.40 1.29
N HIS A 35 -8.92 8.61 2.24
CA HIS A 35 -8.25 7.36 1.93
C HIS A 35 -9.27 6.22 1.85
N LEU A 36 -9.37 5.59 0.69
CA LEU A 36 -10.21 4.42 0.46
C LEU A 36 -9.31 3.22 0.13
N SER A 37 -9.20 2.28 1.06
CA SER A 37 -8.56 1.00 0.79
C SER A 37 -9.62 -0.03 0.44
N SER A 38 -9.43 -0.74 -0.67
CA SER A 38 -10.19 -1.97 -0.94
C SER A 38 -10.02 -3.00 0.17
N GLY A 39 -8.88 -3.01 0.85
CA GLY A 39 -8.71 -3.84 2.05
C GLY A 39 -9.65 -3.43 3.19
N ASP A 40 -9.99 -2.14 3.33
CA ASP A 40 -10.94 -1.67 4.36
C ASP A 40 -12.38 -2.02 3.94
N LEU A 41 -12.76 -1.70 2.70
CA LEU A 41 -14.10 -2.01 2.16
C LEU A 41 -14.42 -3.51 2.06
N LEU A 42 -13.42 -4.34 1.78
CA LEU A 42 -13.55 -5.81 1.68
C LEU A 42 -13.28 -6.51 3.03
N ARG A 43 -12.85 -5.79 4.07
CA ARG A 43 -12.84 -6.32 5.45
C ARG A 43 -14.25 -6.31 6.05
N ASP A 44 -15.06 -5.31 5.70
CA ASP A 44 -16.49 -5.28 6.05
C ASP A 44 -17.32 -6.31 5.28
N ASN A 45 -16.88 -6.71 4.08
CA ASN A 45 -17.53 -7.73 3.27
C ASN A 45 -16.55 -8.88 3.00
N MET A 46 -16.54 -9.90 3.87
CA MET A 46 -15.73 -11.12 3.79
C MET A 46 -15.47 -11.55 2.33
N LEU A 47 -14.32 -11.17 1.74
CA LEU A 47 -13.61 -11.84 0.64
C LEU A 47 -12.35 -11.03 0.22
N ARG A 48 -11.18 -11.59 0.58
CA ARG A 48 -9.83 -11.37 0.01
C ARG A 48 -9.26 -9.93 0.13
N GLY A 49 -8.57 -9.70 1.26
CA GLY A 49 -7.82 -8.49 1.62
C GLY A 49 -6.68 -8.10 0.66
N THR A 50 -7.07 -7.59 -0.50
CA THR A 50 -6.17 -7.39 -1.62
C THR A 50 -6.58 -6.18 -2.47
N GLY A 51 -5.59 -5.37 -2.88
CA GLY A 51 -5.78 -4.06 -3.55
C GLY A 51 -6.72 -4.09 -4.76
N PHE A 52 -7.32 -2.95 -5.09
CA PHE A 52 -8.22 -2.73 -6.22
C PHE A 52 -7.70 -1.52 -7.01
N PRO A 53 -7.72 -1.54 -8.34
CA PRO A 53 -8.03 -2.66 -9.24
C PRO A 53 -6.86 -3.63 -9.39
N ARG A 54 -7.15 -4.88 -9.78
CA ARG A 54 -6.18 -5.97 -9.94
C ARG A 54 -6.19 -6.68 -11.27
N THR A 55 -7.27 -6.56 -12.01
CA THR A 55 -7.47 -7.21 -13.30
C THR A 55 -7.94 -6.18 -14.31
N LEU A 56 -7.63 -6.38 -15.58
CA LEU A 56 -8.02 -5.45 -16.64
C LEU A 56 -9.53 -5.12 -16.66
N PRO A 57 -10.47 -6.09 -16.49
CA PRO A 57 -11.91 -5.75 -16.45
C PRO A 57 -12.30 -4.82 -15.29
N GLN A 58 -11.62 -4.90 -14.14
CA GLN A 58 -11.86 -4.00 -13.00
C GLN A 58 -11.38 -2.58 -13.32
N VAL A 59 -10.23 -2.47 -14.00
CA VAL A 59 -9.69 -1.18 -14.44
C VAL A 59 -10.61 -0.52 -15.45
N GLU A 60 -11.07 -1.26 -16.45
CA GLU A 60 -12.00 -0.76 -17.45
C GLU A 60 -13.33 -0.35 -16.83
N ALA A 61 -13.85 -1.12 -15.87
CA ALA A 61 -15.05 -0.76 -15.12
C ALA A 61 -14.86 0.51 -14.28
N LEU A 62 -13.72 0.62 -13.59
CA LEU A 62 -13.37 1.80 -12.81
C LEU A 62 -13.26 3.04 -13.69
N ASP A 63 -12.61 2.92 -14.84
CA ASP A 63 -12.35 4.03 -15.76
C ASP A 63 -13.63 4.54 -16.44
N ARG A 64 -14.62 3.66 -16.67
CA ARG A 64 -15.97 4.06 -17.10
C ARG A 64 -16.71 4.90 -16.05
N ALA A 65 -16.43 4.67 -14.76
CA ALA A 65 -17.12 5.36 -13.67
C ALA A 65 -16.39 6.63 -13.23
N TYR A 66 -15.05 6.60 -13.20
CA TYR A 66 -14.22 7.67 -12.67
C TYR A 66 -12.90 7.76 -13.45
N GLN A 67 -12.56 8.98 -13.87
CA GLN A 67 -11.23 9.26 -14.43
C GLN A 67 -10.16 9.18 -13.34
N ILE A 68 -9.17 8.31 -13.50
CA ILE A 68 -8.01 8.20 -12.61
C ILE A 68 -6.92 9.17 -13.08
N ASP A 69 -6.51 10.09 -12.21
CA ASP A 69 -5.52 11.11 -12.53
C ASP A 69 -4.07 10.60 -12.38
N THR A 70 -3.86 9.67 -11.45
CA THR A 70 -2.52 9.12 -11.18
C THR A 70 -2.60 7.72 -10.55
N VAL A 71 -1.64 6.87 -10.89
CA VAL A 71 -1.45 5.54 -10.30
C VAL A 71 -0.01 5.44 -9.81
N ILE A 72 0.16 5.32 -8.50
CA ILE A 72 1.46 5.13 -7.86
C ILE A 72 1.75 3.64 -7.81
N ASN A 73 2.82 3.19 -8.46
CA ASN A 73 3.27 1.80 -8.39
C ASN A 73 4.56 1.69 -7.55
N LEU A 74 4.52 0.85 -6.51
CA LEU A 74 5.70 0.53 -5.70
C LEU A 74 6.39 -0.72 -6.26
N ASN A 75 7.50 -0.50 -6.97
CA ASN A 75 8.30 -1.55 -7.56
C ASN A 75 9.43 -1.96 -6.60
N VAL A 76 9.24 -3.07 -5.88
CA VAL A 76 10.23 -3.62 -4.95
C VAL A 76 10.69 -4.98 -5.46
N PRO A 77 12.01 -5.27 -5.49
CA PRO A 77 12.52 -6.54 -6.00
C PRO A 77 11.91 -7.75 -5.30
N PHE A 78 11.69 -8.82 -6.07
CA PHE A 78 11.04 -10.05 -5.62
C PHE A 78 11.67 -10.63 -4.34
N GLU A 79 13.00 -10.76 -4.29
CA GLU A 79 13.69 -11.34 -3.14
C GLU A 79 13.51 -10.51 -1.87
N VAL A 80 13.50 -9.18 -1.99
CA VAL A 80 13.24 -8.28 -0.86
C VAL A 80 11.81 -8.47 -0.34
N ILE A 81 10.84 -8.62 -1.25
CA ILE A 81 9.45 -8.87 -0.88
C ILE A 81 9.31 -10.23 -0.17
N LYS A 82 9.97 -11.26 -0.70
CA LYS A 82 9.95 -12.60 -0.12
C LYS A 82 10.48 -12.58 1.31
N GLN A 83 11.63 -11.96 1.55
CA GLN A 83 12.22 -11.78 2.89
C GLN A 83 11.25 -11.05 3.84
N ARG A 84 10.64 -9.96 3.36
CA ARG A 84 9.68 -9.16 4.14
C ARG A 84 8.44 -9.95 4.54
N LEU A 85 7.92 -10.78 3.65
CA LEU A 85 6.72 -11.58 3.93
C LEU A 85 7.04 -12.69 4.94
N THR A 86 8.19 -13.36 4.82
CA THR A 86 8.61 -14.40 5.77
C THR A 86 8.94 -13.85 7.16
N ALA A 87 9.35 -12.57 7.24
CA ALA A 87 9.66 -11.89 8.51
C ALA A 87 8.43 -11.19 9.14
N ARG A 88 7.23 -11.35 8.55
CA ARG A 88 6.01 -10.67 8.98
C ARG A 88 5.35 -11.40 10.15
N TRP A 89 4.96 -10.62 11.16
CA TRP A 89 4.17 -11.05 12.30
C TRP A 89 2.93 -10.18 12.42
N ILE A 90 1.82 -10.77 12.89
CA ILE A 90 0.53 -10.09 12.95
C ILE A 90 -0.10 -10.35 14.30
N HIS A 91 -0.64 -9.30 14.89
CA HIS A 91 -1.49 -9.41 16.06
C HIS A 91 -2.93 -9.75 15.62
N PRO A 92 -3.51 -10.93 15.95
CA PRO A 92 -4.82 -11.34 15.45
C PRO A 92 -5.95 -10.38 15.83
N GLY A 93 -5.98 -9.92 17.08
CA GLY A 93 -7.08 -9.12 17.62
C GLY A 93 -7.17 -7.71 17.04
N SER A 94 -6.05 -7.14 16.59
CA SER A 94 -6.01 -5.75 16.06
C SER A 94 -5.64 -5.65 14.59
N GLY A 95 -5.07 -6.71 14.02
CA GLY A 95 -4.47 -6.69 12.68
C GLY A 95 -3.17 -5.87 12.58
N ARG A 96 -2.59 -5.41 13.71
CA ARG A 96 -1.26 -4.75 13.72
C ARG A 96 -0.22 -5.67 13.09
N VAL A 97 0.68 -5.08 12.32
CA VAL A 97 1.71 -5.79 11.56
C VAL A 97 3.08 -5.39 12.04
N TYR A 98 3.87 -6.40 12.39
CA TYR A 98 5.27 -6.30 12.76
C TYR A 98 6.13 -6.95 11.69
N ASN A 99 7.35 -6.46 11.53
CA ASN A 99 8.37 -7.10 10.73
C ASN A 99 9.68 -7.03 11.49
N ILE A 100 10.33 -8.18 11.66
CA ILE A 100 11.53 -8.32 12.50
C ILE A 100 12.67 -7.37 12.07
N GLU A 101 12.75 -7.02 10.79
CA GLU A 101 13.82 -6.18 10.25
C GLU A 101 13.51 -4.68 10.31
N PHE A 102 12.27 -4.28 10.01
CA PHE A 102 11.92 -2.86 9.82
C PHE A 102 11.15 -2.23 10.98
N ASN A 103 10.31 -3.02 11.64
CA ASN A 103 9.50 -2.59 12.78
C ASN A 103 9.31 -3.78 13.73
N PRO A 104 10.40 -4.24 14.37
CA PRO A 104 10.31 -5.36 15.30
C PRO A 104 9.42 -4.98 16.48
N PRO A 105 8.69 -5.95 17.05
CA PRO A 105 8.02 -5.72 18.33
C PRO A 105 9.07 -5.47 19.42
N LYS A 106 8.70 -4.76 20.48
CA LYS A 106 9.54 -4.54 21.66
C LYS A 106 9.97 -5.85 22.29
N THR A 107 9.13 -6.87 22.21
CA THR A 107 9.42 -8.23 22.67
C THR A 107 9.01 -9.22 21.58
N MET A 108 9.91 -10.12 21.21
CA MET A 108 9.69 -11.05 20.11
C MET A 108 8.43 -11.90 20.36
N GLY A 109 7.54 -11.96 19.38
CA GLY A 109 6.29 -12.72 19.46
C GLY A 109 5.19 -12.08 20.28
N ILE A 110 5.35 -10.83 20.75
CA ILE A 110 4.38 -10.14 21.61
C ILE A 110 3.98 -8.78 21.01
N ASP A 111 2.69 -8.46 21.06
CA ASP A 111 2.15 -7.18 20.61
C ASP A 111 2.47 -6.04 21.60
N ASP A 112 2.96 -4.91 21.09
CA ASP A 112 3.47 -3.81 21.92
C ASP A 112 2.42 -3.07 22.76
N LEU A 113 1.14 -3.16 22.39
CA LEU A 113 0.05 -2.42 23.06
C LEU A 113 -0.75 -3.31 24.01
N THR A 114 -0.94 -4.57 23.64
CA THR A 114 -1.82 -5.49 24.36
C THR A 114 -1.05 -6.54 25.17
N GLY A 115 0.22 -6.82 24.81
CA GLY A 115 0.97 -7.94 25.37
C GLY A 115 0.51 -9.32 24.86
N GLU A 116 -0.45 -9.36 23.93
CA GLU A 116 -0.98 -10.59 23.35
C GLU A 116 0.00 -11.22 22.33
N PRO A 117 -0.05 -12.54 22.11
CA PRO A 117 0.85 -13.21 21.16
C PRO A 117 0.66 -12.77 19.71
N LEU A 118 1.78 -12.58 19.02
CA LEU A 118 1.82 -12.42 17.58
C LEU A 118 1.84 -13.79 16.90
N VAL A 119 1.28 -13.85 15.69
CA VAL A 119 1.29 -15.06 14.85
C VAL A 119 1.85 -14.76 13.47
N GLN A 120 2.50 -15.75 12.87
CA GLN A 120 2.77 -15.76 11.43
C GLN A 120 1.61 -16.44 10.70
N ARG A 121 1.24 -15.94 9.51
CA ARG A 121 0.19 -16.59 8.72
C ARG A 121 0.76 -17.78 7.97
N GLU A 122 -0.07 -18.79 7.73
CA GLU A 122 0.28 -19.90 6.83
C GLU A 122 0.66 -19.42 5.42
N ASP A 123 0.02 -18.33 4.96
CA ASP A 123 0.29 -17.68 3.68
C ASP A 123 1.68 -17.05 3.57
N ASP A 124 2.35 -16.82 4.69
CA ASP A 124 3.67 -16.18 4.77
C ASP A 124 4.83 -17.22 4.73
N ARG A 125 4.50 -18.51 4.55
CA ARG A 125 5.49 -19.56 4.26
C ARG A 125 6.20 -19.34 2.91
N PRO A 126 7.50 -19.66 2.78
CA PRO A 126 8.27 -19.41 1.55
C PRO A 126 7.62 -19.95 0.27
N GLU A 127 7.11 -21.19 0.29
CA GLU A 127 6.48 -21.80 -0.89
C GLU A 127 5.21 -21.07 -1.31
N THR A 128 4.39 -20.65 -0.34
CA THR A 128 3.13 -19.95 -0.54
C THR A 128 3.37 -18.52 -1.02
N VAL A 129 4.38 -17.86 -0.47
CA VAL A 129 4.82 -16.51 -0.87
C VAL A 129 5.19 -16.47 -2.35
N VAL A 130 6.01 -17.42 -2.83
CA VAL A 130 6.42 -17.46 -4.25
C VAL A 130 5.21 -17.60 -5.16
N LYS A 131 4.30 -18.54 -4.88
CA LYS A 131 3.07 -18.73 -5.66
C LYS A 131 2.21 -17.48 -5.68
N ARG A 132 2.04 -16.82 -4.53
CA ARG A 132 1.26 -15.60 -4.37
C ARG A 132 1.84 -14.42 -5.14
N LEU A 133 3.16 -14.27 -5.14
CA LEU A 133 3.84 -13.19 -5.86
C LEU A 133 3.76 -13.38 -7.37
N LYS A 134 3.97 -14.61 -7.88
CA LYS A 134 3.78 -14.92 -9.31
C LYS A 134 2.34 -14.69 -9.76
N ALA A 135 1.37 -15.10 -8.95
CA ALA A 135 -0.04 -14.86 -9.23
C ALA A 135 -0.38 -13.35 -9.24
N TYR A 136 0.20 -12.58 -8.32
CA TYR A 136 0.05 -11.13 -8.31
C TYR A 136 0.60 -10.51 -9.59
N GLU A 137 1.83 -10.85 -9.97
CA GLU A 137 2.49 -10.33 -11.17
C GLU A 137 1.66 -10.61 -12.43
N ALA A 138 1.25 -11.86 -12.64
CA ALA A 138 0.43 -12.26 -13.78
C ALA A 138 -0.91 -11.51 -13.86
N GLN A 139 -1.51 -11.18 -12.72
CA GLN A 139 -2.77 -10.42 -12.67
C GLN A 139 -2.55 -8.93 -12.91
N THR A 140 -1.50 -8.35 -12.32
CA THR A 140 -1.31 -6.90 -12.31
C THR A 140 -0.49 -6.36 -13.47
N GLU A 141 0.33 -7.17 -14.15
CA GLU A 141 1.12 -6.67 -15.29
C GLU A 141 0.24 -6.08 -16.41
N PRO A 142 -0.88 -6.71 -16.82
CA PRO A 142 -1.81 -6.10 -17.77
C PRO A 142 -2.41 -4.77 -17.29
N VAL A 143 -2.60 -4.63 -15.97
CA VAL A 143 -3.13 -3.39 -15.36
C VAL A 143 -2.08 -2.28 -15.37
N LEU A 144 -0.83 -2.61 -15.02
CA LEU A 144 0.28 -1.66 -15.08
C LEU A 144 0.50 -1.19 -16.51
N GLU A 145 0.49 -2.10 -17.49
CA GLU A 145 0.61 -1.75 -18.91
C GLU A 145 -0.53 -0.85 -19.38
N TYR A 146 -1.76 -1.10 -18.94
CA TYR A 146 -2.91 -0.23 -19.25
C TYR A 146 -2.69 1.20 -18.74
N TYR A 147 -2.29 1.38 -17.48
CA TYR A 147 -2.06 2.72 -16.92
C TYR A 147 -0.81 3.39 -17.47
N ARG A 148 0.20 2.60 -17.86
CA ARG A 148 1.42 3.05 -18.55
C ARG A 148 1.05 3.66 -19.91
N LYS A 149 0.24 2.98 -20.72
CA LYS A 149 -0.26 3.49 -22.01
C LYS A 149 -1.08 4.77 -21.86
N LYS A 150 -1.78 4.94 -20.74
CA LYS A 150 -2.53 6.16 -20.42
C LYS A 150 -1.67 7.32 -19.93
N GLY A 151 -0.39 7.10 -19.63
CA GLY A 151 0.51 8.14 -19.13
C GLY A 151 0.17 8.61 -17.70
N VAL A 152 -0.57 7.81 -16.94
CA VAL A 152 -0.94 8.12 -15.53
C VAL A 152 -0.20 7.26 -14.51
N LEU A 153 0.62 6.30 -14.95
CA LEU A 153 1.40 5.43 -14.08
C LEU A 153 2.73 6.09 -13.68
N GLU A 154 2.90 6.33 -12.38
CA GLU A 154 4.15 6.75 -11.78
C GLU A 154 4.77 5.60 -10.98
N THR A 155 5.99 5.19 -11.32
CA THR A 155 6.63 4.02 -10.67
C THR A 155 7.79 4.44 -9.79
N PHE A 156 7.73 4.05 -8.52
CA PHE A 156 8.79 4.28 -7.54
C PHE A 156 9.46 2.96 -7.21
N SER A 157 10.75 2.85 -7.55
CA SER A 157 11.54 1.64 -7.35
C SER A 157 12.45 1.76 -6.14
N GLY A 158 12.59 0.67 -5.37
CA GLY A 158 13.54 0.63 -4.26
C GLY A 158 13.41 -0.61 -3.38
N THR A 159 14.36 -0.77 -2.46
CA THR A 159 14.42 -1.91 -1.53
C THR A 159 13.97 -1.57 -0.12
N GLU A 160 13.77 -0.30 0.20
CA GLU A 160 13.42 0.19 1.53
C GLU A 160 12.33 1.26 1.43
N THR A 161 11.25 1.11 2.21
CA THR A 161 10.14 2.07 2.19
C THR A 161 10.57 3.47 2.60
N ASN A 162 11.56 3.60 3.49
CA ASN A 162 12.09 4.91 3.92
C ASN A 162 12.86 5.64 2.81
N LYS A 163 13.45 4.90 1.85
CA LYS A 163 14.11 5.49 0.69
C LYS A 163 13.13 5.80 -0.44
N ILE A 164 12.06 5.00 -0.57
CA ILE A 164 10.99 5.25 -1.54
C ILE A 164 10.13 6.47 -1.14
N TRP A 165 9.85 6.62 0.15
CA TRP A 165 8.89 7.61 0.66
C TRP A 165 9.18 9.07 0.25
N PRO A 166 10.40 9.61 0.37
CA PRO A 166 10.69 10.99 -0.02
C PRO A 166 10.31 11.31 -1.47
N HIS A 167 10.49 10.37 -2.38
CA HIS A 167 10.14 10.54 -3.79
C HIS A 167 8.62 10.55 -4.01
N VAL A 168 7.90 9.63 -3.35
CA VAL A 168 6.43 9.60 -3.37
C VAL A 168 5.84 10.88 -2.78
N TYR A 169 6.42 11.36 -1.66
CA TYR A 169 6.02 12.58 -1.01
C TYR A 169 6.20 13.80 -1.92
N ALA A 170 7.40 13.97 -2.50
CA ALA A 170 7.70 15.08 -3.40
C ALA A 170 6.77 15.09 -4.63
N PHE A 171 6.48 13.91 -5.20
CA PHE A 171 5.52 13.77 -6.29
C PHE A 171 4.11 14.22 -5.89
N LEU A 172 3.60 13.76 -4.75
CA LEU A 172 2.25 14.10 -4.29
C LEU A 172 2.13 15.56 -3.84
N GLN A 173 3.21 16.17 -3.34
CA GLN A 173 3.24 17.59 -3.01
C GLN A 173 2.95 18.49 -4.21
N THR A 174 3.24 18.04 -5.43
CA THR A 174 2.88 18.77 -6.66
C THR A 174 1.40 18.67 -7.04
N LYS A 175 0.64 17.77 -6.40
CA LYS A 175 -0.73 17.42 -6.79
C LYS A 175 -1.77 17.60 -5.69
N LEU A 176 -1.37 17.59 -4.42
CA LEU A 176 -2.25 17.63 -3.26
C LEU A 176 -1.82 18.72 -2.27
N PRO A 177 -2.78 19.42 -1.64
CA PRO A 177 -2.49 20.25 -0.50
C PRO A 177 -2.00 19.38 0.67
N GLN A 178 -1.00 19.89 1.38
CA GLN A 178 -0.57 19.28 2.64
C GLN A 178 -1.63 19.51 3.70
N ARG A 179 -1.77 18.55 4.60
CA ARG A 179 -2.59 18.72 5.79
C ARG A 179 -1.95 19.77 6.69
N ASN A 180 -2.70 20.80 7.07
CA ASN A 180 -2.23 21.77 8.06
C ASN A 180 -1.81 21.02 9.32
N GLN A 181 -0.51 21.06 9.63
CA GLN A 181 0.00 20.49 10.86
C GLN A 181 -0.34 21.46 11.99
N GLU A 182 -1.36 21.16 12.79
CA GLU A 182 -1.32 21.62 14.18
C GLU A 182 -0.08 20.96 14.79
N THR A 183 0.90 21.79 15.12
CA THR A 183 2.18 21.43 15.69
C THR A 183 2.00 20.65 16.98
N SER A 184 1.96 19.31 16.90
CA SER A 184 2.23 18.43 18.04
C SER A 184 3.69 17.97 17.97
N VAL A 185 4.61 18.93 18.05
CA VAL A 185 5.97 18.66 18.54
C VAL A 185 5.96 19.21 19.96
N THR A 186 5.56 18.37 20.92
CA THR A 186 5.86 18.64 22.33
C THR A 186 7.32 18.21 22.54
N PRO A 187 8.17 19.08 23.11
CA PRO A 187 9.60 18.82 23.29
C PRO A 187 9.90 17.60 24.18
#